data_AF-A0AA51YJF0-F1
#
_entry.id   AF-A0AA51YJF0-F1
#
_cell.length_a   1.000
_cell.length_b   1.000
_cell.length_c   1.000
_cell.angle_alpha   90.00
_cell.angle_beta   90.00
_cell.angle_gamma   90.00
#
_symmetry.space_group_name_H-M   'P 1'
#
loop_
_entity.id
_entity.type
_entity.pdbx_description
1 polymer ?
#
loop_
_entity_poly.entity_id
_entity_poly.type
_entity_poly.pdbx_seq_one_letter_code
_entity_poly.pdbx_strand_id
1 'polypeptide(L)'
;MNAESVKNHCVFTTHTPIESGHDVFSHDIVMELMENYVDFETLKKYGGEYELNMTLLGLNISNYVNGVAKRHTEISQKMFPGYKGNGF
;
A
#
# COMPACT_ATOMS: atom_id res chain seq x y z
N MET A 1 -7.51 6.92 -13.39
CA MET A 1 -6.05 7.01 -13.13
C MET A 1 -5.28 6.05 -14.05
N ASN A 2 -4.11 6.43 -14.56
CA ASN A 2 -3.18 5.48 -15.20
C ASN A 2 -2.20 4.92 -14.15
N ALA A 3 -2.49 3.73 -13.63
CA ALA A 3 -1.72 3.13 -12.55
C ALA A 3 -0.27 2.80 -12.93
N GLU A 4 0.00 2.41 -14.18
CA GLU A 4 1.35 2.10 -14.65
C GLU A 4 2.22 3.36 -14.70
N SER A 5 1.65 4.48 -15.18
CA SER A 5 2.31 5.77 -15.14
C SER A 5 2.65 6.19 -13.71
N VAL A 6 1.72 6.04 -12.75
CA VAL A 6 1.98 6.38 -11.35
C VAL A 6 3.08 5.49 -10.75
N LYS A 7 3.02 4.17 -10.98
CA LYS A 7 4.05 3.22 -10.50
C LYS A 7 5.44 3.65 -10.90
N ASN A 8 5.63 4.07 -12.15
CA ASN A 8 6.93 4.50 -12.67
C ASN A 8 7.52 5.73 -11.96
N HIS A 9 6.72 6.46 -11.18
CA HIS A 9 7.15 7.62 -10.40
C HIS A 9 7.20 7.35 -8.89
N CYS A 10 6.87 6.14 -8.42
CA CYS A 10 6.73 5.83 -7.01
C CYS A 10 7.70 4.73 -6.54
N VAL A 11 8.37 5.01 -5.43
CA VAL A 11 9.16 4.06 -4.64
C VAL A 11 8.61 4.04 -3.22
N PHE A 12 8.29 2.86 -2.70
CA PHE A 12 7.76 2.69 -1.35
C PHE A 12 8.78 2.03 -0.45
N THR A 13 8.94 2.52 0.77
CA THR A 13 9.83 1.93 1.77
C THR A 13 9.03 1.69 3.04
N THR A 14 9.09 0.47 3.57
CA THR A 14 8.45 0.15 4.84
C THR A 14 9.48 0.05 5.96
N HIS A 15 9.13 0.66 7.09
CA HIS A 15 9.88 0.58 8.35
C HIS A 15 9.11 -0.20 9.42
N THR A 16 7.91 -0.70 9.11
CA THR A 16 6.98 -1.27 10.09
C THR A 16 7.09 -2.79 10.11
N PRO A 17 7.64 -3.41 11.18
CA PRO A 17 7.91 -4.86 11.22
C PRO A 17 6.75 -5.67 11.79
N ILE A 18 5.63 -5.04 12.14
CA ILE A 18 4.49 -5.68 12.80
C ILE A 18 3.17 -5.28 12.13
N GLU A 19 2.22 -6.21 12.07
CA GLU A 19 0.94 -6.02 11.38
C GLU A 19 0.14 -4.84 11.96
N SER A 20 0.03 -4.76 13.29
CA SER A 20 -0.72 -3.71 13.97
C SER A 20 -0.12 -2.31 13.86
N GLY A 21 1.09 -2.17 13.31
CA GLY A 21 1.72 -0.88 13.07
C GLY A 21 1.39 -0.29 11.70
N HIS A 22 0.72 -1.04 10.82
CA HIS A 22 0.31 -0.53 9.52
C HIS A 22 -0.96 0.32 9.66
N ASP A 23 -0.95 1.49 9.03
CA ASP A 23 -2.11 2.37 9.04
C ASP A 23 -3.26 1.76 8.21
N VAL A 24 -4.37 1.50 8.88
CA VAL A 24 -5.62 0.98 8.32
C VAL A 24 -6.76 1.90 8.74
N PHE A 25 -7.54 2.35 7.77
CA PHE A 25 -8.66 3.27 7.99
C PHE A 25 -9.95 2.70 7.41
N SER A 26 -11.06 2.90 8.13
CA SER A 26 -12.37 2.58 7.59
C SER A 26 -12.68 3.46 6.38
N HIS A 27 -13.36 2.86 5.41
CA HIS A 27 -13.77 3.54 4.20
C HIS A 27 -14.70 4.74 4.45
N ASP A 28 -15.52 4.68 5.50
CA ASP A 28 -16.41 5.78 5.88
C ASP A 28 -15.63 7.07 6.22
N ILE A 29 -14.56 6.96 7.02
CA ILE A 29 -13.73 8.11 7.39
C ILE A 29 -12.96 8.65 6.17
N VAL A 30 -12.48 7.75 5.31
CA VAL A 30 -11.77 8.15 4.09
C VAL A 30 -12.72 8.91 3.14
N MET A 31 -13.96 8.44 2.97
CA MET A 31 -14.95 9.13 2.15
C MET A 31 -15.29 10.50 2.74
N GLU A 32 -15.56 10.59 4.04
CA GLU A 32 -15.89 11.84 4.72
C GLU A 32 -14.81 12.91 4.52
N LEU A 33 -13.53 12.52 4.55
CA LEU A 33 -12.40 13.44 4.47
C LEU A 33 -11.91 13.72 3.04
N MET A 34 -12.05 12.75 2.13
CA MET A 34 -11.32 12.75 0.85
C MET A 34 -12.23 12.63 -0.38
N GLU A 35 -13.56 12.55 -0.26
CA GLU A 35 -14.49 12.30 -1.38
C GLU A 35 -14.23 13.15 -2.65
N ASN A 36 -13.79 14.40 -2.49
CA ASN A 36 -13.54 15.33 -3.60
C ASN A 36 -12.12 15.26 -4.17
N TYR A 37 -11.23 14.47 -3.57
CA TYR A 37 -9.81 14.43 -3.90
C TYR A 37 -9.36 13.07 -4.46
N VAL A 38 -10.10 11.99 -4.19
CA VAL A 38 -9.69 10.63 -4.52
C VAL A 38 -10.80 9.85 -5.21
N ASP A 39 -10.41 9.08 -6.22
CA ASP A 39 -11.27 8.07 -6.83
C ASP A 39 -11.35 6.85 -5.89
N PHE A 40 -12.52 6.65 -5.28
CA PHE A 40 -12.70 5.65 -4.25
C PHE A 40 -12.57 4.22 -4.76
N GLU A 41 -12.97 3.98 -6.00
CA GLU A 41 -12.83 2.65 -6.62
C GLU A 41 -11.36 2.32 -6.88
N THR A 42 -10.55 3.34 -7.19
CA THR A 42 -9.09 3.20 -7.23
C THR A 42 -8.53 2.86 -5.85
N LEU A 43 -8.98 3.53 -4.77
CA LEU A 43 -8.52 3.22 -3.41
C LEU A 43 -8.88 1.79 -2.99
N LYS A 44 -10.10 1.33 -3.23
CA LYS A 44 -10.49 -0.06 -2.94
C LYS A 44 -9.61 -1.06 -3.69
N LYS A 45 -9.42 -0.82 -4.99
CA LYS A 45 -8.67 -1.72 -5.86
C LYS A 45 -7.22 -1.92 -5.43
N TYR A 46 -6.56 -0.86 -4.95
CA TYR A 46 -5.13 -0.91 -4.64
C TYR A 46 -4.82 -0.92 -3.14
N GLY A 47 -5.70 -0.35 -2.31
CA GLY A 47 -5.54 -0.21 -0.86
C GLY A 47 -6.32 -1.21 -0.02
N GLY A 48 -7.27 -1.96 -0.59
CA GLY A 48 -8.04 -2.98 0.12
C GLY A 48 -9.54 -2.82 -0.09
N GLU A 49 -10.26 -3.94 -0.24
CA GLU A 49 -11.69 -3.92 -0.61
C GLU A 49 -12.60 -3.37 0.51
N TYR A 50 -12.28 -3.70 1.77
CA TYR A 50 -13.14 -3.41 2.93
C TYR A 50 -12.64 -2.22 3.76
N GLU A 51 -11.32 -2.07 3.88
CA GLU A 51 -10.65 -0.99 4.59
C GLU A 51 -9.46 -0.51 3.76
N LEU A 52 -9.11 0.76 3.93
CA LEU A 52 -7.92 1.33 3.30
C LEU A 52 -6.69 0.96 4.12
N ASN A 53 -5.92 -0.01 3.65
CA ASN A 53 -4.57 -0.29 4.16
C ASN A 53 -3.55 0.52 3.35
N MET A 54 -2.93 1.51 4.00
CA MET A 54 -1.99 2.42 3.34
C MET A 54 -0.72 1.72 2.88
N THR A 55 -0.32 0.65 3.56
CA THR A 55 0.81 -0.17 3.11
C THR A 55 0.44 -0.93 1.85
N LEU A 56 -0.72 -1.60 1.82
CA LEU A 56 -1.18 -2.31 0.63
C LEU A 56 -1.30 -1.37 -0.58
N LEU A 57 -1.82 -0.15 -0.37
CA LEU A 57 -1.86 0.89 -1.40
C LEU A 57 -0.46 1.23 -1.91
N GLY A 58 0.48 1.53 -1.01
CA GLY A 58 1.87 1.85 -1.35
C GLY A 58 2.57 0.74 -2.12
N LEU A 59 2.37 -0.52 -1.71
CA LEU A 59 2.88 -1.70 -2.41
C LEU A 59 2.30 -1.81 -3.81
N ASN A 60 0.98 -1.74 -3.92
CA ASN A 60 0.31 -1.98 -5.18
C ASN A 60 0.46 -0.86 -6.21
N ILE A 61 0.92 0.33 -5.81
CA ILE A 61 1.07 1.51 -6.67
C ILE A 61 2.49 2.04 -6.81
N SER A 62 3.49 1.32 -6.29
CA SER A 62 4.92 1.64 -6.49
C SER A 62 5.58 0.64 -7.43
N ASN A 63 6.56 1.10 -8.22
CA ASN A 63 7.35 0.20 -9.05
C ASN A 63 8.44 -0.51 -8.24
N TYR A 64 9.00 0.17 -7.24
CA TYR A 64 10.02 -0.40 -6.34
C TYR A 64 9.59 -0.35 -4.89
N VAL A 65 9.87 -1.44 -4.16
CA VAL A 65 9.61 -1.54 -2.73
C VAL A 65 10.84 -1.97 -1.94
N ASN A 66 11.12 -1.26 -0.85
CA ASN A 66 12.26 -1.52 0.03
C ASN A 66 11.82 -1.87 1.47
N GLY A 67 12.48 -2.87 2.05
CA GLY A 67 12.58 -3.04 3.49
C GLY A 67 13.90 -2.47 4.00
N VAL A 68 13.92 -1.92 5.22
CA VAL A 68 15.09 -1.18 5.75
C VAL A 68 16.17 -2.06 6.35
N ALA A 69 15.91 -3.37 6.46
CA ALA A 69 16.87 -4.38 6.84
C ALA A 69 16.46 -5.72 6.23
N LYS A 70 17.42 -6.64 6.02
CA LYS A 70 17.13 -7.96 5.43
C LYS A 70 16.01 -8.70 6.17
N ARG A 71 16.09 -8.75 7.50
CA ARG A 71 15.04 -9.38 8.33
C ARG A 71 13.70 -8.67 8.23
N HIS A 72 13.70 -7.36 7.99
CA HIS A 72 12.48 -6.57 7.80
C HIS A 72 11.79 -6.97 6.49
N THR A 73 12.55 -7.03 5.38
CA THR A 73 12.09 -7.55 4.09
C THR A 73 11.46 -8.94 4.22
N GLU A 74 12.13 -9.88 4.92
CA GLU A 74 11.64 -11.25 5.13
C GLU A 74 10.33 -11.30 5.91
N ILE A 75 10.14 -10.42 6.90
CA ILE A 75 8.89 -10.34 7.67
C ILE A 75 7.78 -9.73 6.82
N SER A 76 8.06 -8.66 6.08
CA SER A 76 7.08 -8.02 5.20
C SER A 76 6.61 -8.93 4.06
N GLN A 77 7.49 -9.76 3.48
CA GLN A 77 7.10 -10.78 2.50
C GLN A 77 6.10 -11.79 3.08
N LYS A 78 6.22 -12.13 4.36
CA LYS A 78 5.28 -13.02 5.05
C LYS A 78 3.95 -12.35 5.37
N MET A 79 3.97 -11.04 5.66
CA MET A 79 2.76 -10.25 5.92
C MET A 79 1.96 -10.00 4.63
N PHE A 80 2.63 -9.87 3.48
CA PHE A 80 2.00 -9.59 2.18
C PHE A 80 2.37 -10.63 1.12
N PRO A 81 1.97 -11.92 1.29
CA PRO A 81 2.42 -13.03 0.45
C PRO A 81 1.93 -12.95 -1.01
N GLY A 82 0.89 -12.15 -1.29
CA GLY A 82 0.36 -11.94 -2.63
C GLY A 82 1.09 -10.88 -3.46
N TYR A 83 2.01 -10.13 -2.85
CA TYR A 83 2.74 -9.06 -3.56
C TYR A 83 3.83 -9.63 -4.48
N LYS A 84 3.86 -9.17 -5.73
CA LYS A 84 4.79 -9.63 -6.79
C LYS A 84 5.40 -8.46 -7.58
N GLY A 85 5.60 -7.30 -6.95
CA GLY A 85 6.22 -6.14 -7.61
C GLY A 85 7.74 -6.19 -7.60
N ASN A 86 8.41 -5.17 -8.14
CA ASN A 86 9.88 -5.11 -8.05
C ASN A 86 10.27 -4.64 -6.65
N GLY A 87 11.24 -5.31 -6.04
CA GLY A 87 11.49 -5.18 -4.61
C GLY A 87 10.53 -6.03 -3.78
N PHE A 88 10.79 -6.08 -2.48
CA PHE A 88 10.55 -7.25 -1.62
C PHE A 88 11.20 -8.54 -2.11
#